data_AF-A0A022PFM9-F1
#
_entry.id   AF-A0A022PFM9-F1
#
_cell.length_a   1.000
_cell.length_b   1.000
_cell.length_c   1.000
_cell.angle_alpha   90.00
_cell.angle_beta   90.00
_cell.angle_gamma   90.00
#
_symmetry.space_group_name_H-M   'P 1'
#
loop_
_entity.id
_entity.type
_entity.pdbx_description
1 polymer ?
#
loop_
_entity_poly.entity_id
_entity_poly.type
_entity_poly.pdbx_seq_one_letter_code
_entity_poly.pdbx_strand_id
1 'polypeptide(L)'
;MSQKNDFKAFSISNNANVISQEKYEQSQGLQTGFSPDNVPTHLLNKVLRQSSTISSVVADFIVTQSGNDVLDDGDIVKLTAQLNKALEQKFTTEIPGASLIQKGVVQLTDQVGNSDTLAVTQKLVQEIVNSLYENINSRVSNSRKVNGKVLDEDINLNAADVGAYSREEIDKQNKEANNIPVGVPIPWPLPYPPIGYLNCNGSAFNKLQYPKLAEAYPDGRLPDLRGEFIRGWDDSRGVDSGRGIVSWQEGSYLVQEINNPPNCVVNFSLNNRAELNWDVPAGNVKVNGRGIGGAGNWITDTNFFGVTRPRNIAFNYVVRAACGIMAEQKNSLEPEVAVLGKDGLAEKPGWLTIYHVAPYSREFIFARPEYLMEGIGLPASSYIDAPELPDSDDKVVCRSEDGKYWEIVPDYRGKTAYNTQTCLPIGITEIGELSDSLTFRKPATHFDKWTGKEWVVDEVAVKANQIEQAEQQRDTLRRHANEVVTLLQHTVDVEMATEAEKIALMAWKKYFVLLSRVDILQAPDIKWPEQPSH
;
A
#
# COMPACT_ATOMS: atom_id res chain seq x y z
N MET A 1 53.92 -12.92 -56.72
CA MET A 1 54.76 -13.58 -57.75
C MET A 1 53.88 -13.76 -58.97
N SER A 2 54.32 -13.32 -60.15
CA SER A 2 53.56 -13.51 -61.40
C SER A 2 53.57 -14.99 -61.75
N GLN A 3 52.41 -15.65 -61.76
CA GLN A 3 52.29 -17.03 -62.23
C GLN A 3 52.61 -17.09 -63.73
N LYS A 4 53.12 -18.23 -64.19
CA LYS A 4 53.65 -18.44 -65.54
C LYS A 4 52.74 -19.33 -66.37
N ASN A 5 52.38 -18.86 -67.57
CA ASN A 5 51.75 -19.66 -68.63
C ASN A 5 52.75 -19.84 -69.79
N ASP A 6 53.16 -21.06 -70.10
CA ASP A 6 54.06 -21.35 -71.23
C ASP A 6 53.35 -21.55 -72.58
N PHE A 7 52.04 -21.79 -72.59
CA PHE A 7 51.26 -21.92 -73.83
C PHE A 7 50.95 -20.52 -74.38
N LYS A 8 51.69 -20.10 -75.41
CA LYS A 8 51.58 -18.77 -76.01
C LYS A 8 50.79 -18.78 -77.31
N ALA A 9 49.94 -17.77 -77.49
CA ALA A 9 49.24 -17.56 -78.75
C ALA A 9 50.21 -17.11 -79.86
N PHE A 10 50.16 -17.78 -81.00
CA PHE A 10 51.01 -17.50 -82.16
C PHE A 10 50.37 -16.49 -83.11
N SER A 11 51.14 -15.49 -83.56
CA SER A 11 50.77 -14.58 -84.67
C SER A 11 49.43 -13.84 -84.45
N ILE A 12 49.24 -13.27 -83.25
CA ILE A 12 48.00 -12.57 -82.86
C ILE A 12 47.97 -11.07 -83.21
N SER A 13 49.04 -10.52 -83.79
CA SER A 13 49.10 -9.09 -84.14
C SER A 13 48.19 -8.75 -85.33
N ASN A 14 47.81 -7.47 -85.44
CA ASN A 14 46.93 -6.99 -86.52
C ASN A 14 47.50 -7.21 -87.93
N ASN A 15 48.83 -7.26 -88.05
CA ASN A 15 49.56 -7.49 -89.32
C ASN A 15 50.12 -8.91 -89.43
N ALA A 16 49.53 -9.87 -88.71
CA ALA A 16 49.95 -11.26 -88.71
C ALA A 16 49.95 -11.87 -90.12
N ASN A 17 50.95 -12.69 -90.40
CA ASN A 17 51.12 -13.37 -91.68
C ASN A 17 50.14 -14.56 -91.85
N VAL A 18 48.83 -14.28 -91.82
CA VAL A 18 47.74 -15.26 -91.87
C VAL A 18 46.73 -14.87 -92.94
N ILE A 19 46.03 -15.86 -93.51
CA ILE A 19 44.89 -15.58 -94.39
C ILE A 19 43.68 -15.02 -93.61
N SER A 20 42.79 -14.32 -94.31
CA SER A 20 41.52 -13.85 -93.73
C SER A 20 40.65 -15.04 -93.29
N GLN A 21 39.73 -14.79 -92.35
CA GLN A 21 38.80 -15.82 -91.88
C GLN A 21 37.94 -16.39 -93.01
N GLU A 22 37.39 -15.51 -93.86
CA GLU A 22 36.56 -15.90 -95.00
C GLU A 22 37.30 -16.83 -95.98
N LYS A 23 38.56 -16.52 -96.32
CA LYS A 23 39.38 -17.37 -97.20
C LYS A 23 39.77 -18.70 -96.54
N TYR A 24 39.89 -18.74 -95.23
CA TYR A 24 40.18 -19.96 -94.47
C TYR A 24 38.97 -20.91 -94.46
N GLU A 25 37.77 -20.37 -94.24
CA GLU A 25 36.52 -21.15 -94.24
C GLU A 25 36.20 -21.76 -95.62
N GLN A 26 36.65 -21.11 -96.70
CA GLN A 26 36.53 -21.61 -98.07
C GLN A 26 37.62 -22.62 -98.47
N SER A 27 38.64 -22.84 -97.62
CA SER A 27 39.74 -23.75 -97.94
C SER A 27 39.29 -25.21 -97.80
N GLN A 28 39.46 -26.01 -98.87
CA GLN A 28 39.18 -27.46 -98.83
C GLN A 28 39.99 -28.17 -97.73
N GLY A 29 41.20 -27.68 -97.44
CA GLY A 29 42.06 -28.25 -96.41
C GLY A 29 41.52 -28.14 -94.98
N LEU A 30 40.49 -27.31 -94.75
CA LEU A 30 39.77 -27.26 -93.47
C LEU A 30 38.97 -28.56 -93.23
N GLN A 31 38.43 -29.17 -94.28
CA GLN A 31 37.63 -30.40 -94.20
C GLN A 31 38.47 -31.66 -94.35
N THR A 32 39.48 -31.63 -95.23
CA THR A 32 40.23 -32.84 -95.62
C THR A 32 41.70 -32.84 -95.18
N GLY A 33 42.17 -31.79 -94.50
CA GLY A 33 43.59 -31.63 -94.13
C GLY A 33 44.47 -31.09 -95.26
N PHE A 34 45.73 -30.80 -94.94
CA PHE A 34 46.70 -30.25 -95.90
C PHE A 34 47.26 -31.29 -96.87
N SER A 35 47.56 -30.88 -98.11
CA SER A 35 48.21 -31.72 -99.12
C SER A 35 49.67 -32.04 -98.72
N PRO A 36 50.20 -33.24 -98.97
CA PRO A 36 51.54 -33.66 -98.54
C PRO A 36 52.68 -32.77 -99.06
N ASP A 37 52.53 -32.23 -100.27
CA ASP A 37 53.67 -31.67 -101.00
C ASP A 37 53.73 -30.14 -101.04
N ASN A 38 52.67 -29.42 -100.62
CA ASN A 38 52.68 -27.96 -100.61
C ASN A 38 51.58 -27.34 -99.73
N VAL A 39 51.96 -26.66 -98.65
CA VAL A 39 51.04 -25.92 -97.76
C VAL A 39 51.40 -24.44 -97.77
N PRO A 40 50.50 -23.54 -98.24
CA PRO A 40 50.76 -22.11 -98.19
C PRO A 40 51.00 -21.64 -96.75
N THR A 41 52.12 -20.94 -96.51
CA THR A 41 52.53 -20.52 -95.17
C THR A 41 51.48 -19.67 -94.46
N HIS A 42 50.76 -18.80 -95.18
CA HIS A 42 49.68 -17.98 -94.61
C HIS A 42 48.48 -18.83 -94.14
N LEU A 43 48.22 -19.96 -94.79
CA LEU A 43 47.17 -20.91 -94.42
C LEU A 43 47.63 -21.76 -93.21
N LEU A 44 48.87 -22.25 -93.22
CA LEU A 44 49.47 -22.93 -92.08
C LEU A 44 49.48 -22.05 -90.82
N ASN A 45 49.93 -20.79 -90.96
CA ASN A 45 49.95 -19.83 -89.86
C ASN A 45 48.54 -19.54 -89.31
N LYS A 46 47.50 -19.61 -90.14
CA LYS A 46 46.12 -19.42 -89.69
C LYS A 46 45.66 -20.57 -88.79
N VAL A 47 45.98 -21.81 -89.15
CA VAL A 47 45.71 -23.00 -88.33
C VAL A 47 46.47 -22.92 -87.01
N LEU A 48 47.78 -22.67 -87.06
CA LEU A 48 48.63 -22.54 -85.88
C LEU A 48 48.17 -21.41 -84.96
N ARG A 49 47.75 -20.27 -85.51
CA ARG A 49 47.19 -19.16 -84.75
C ARG A 49 45.90 -19.57 -84.03
N GLN A 50 44.93 -20.18 -84.71
CA GLN A 50 43.66 -20.55 -84.08
C GLN A 50 43.86 -21.58 -82.95
N SER A 51 44.68 -22.62 -83.17
CA SER A 51 44.94 -23.63 -82.15
C SER A 51 45.69 -23.05 -80.95
N SER A 52 46.82 -22.36 -81.18
CA SER A 52 47.63 -21.78 -80.10
C SER A 52 46.90 -20.69 -79.32
N THR A 53 45.99 -19.93 -79.96
CA THR A 53 45.18 -18.93 -79.25
C THR A 53 44.25 -19.60 -78.24
N ILE A 54 43.54 -20.67 -78.64
CA ILE A 54 42.68 -21.41 -77.71
C ILE A 54 43.50 -22.07 -76.61
N SER A 55 44.63 -22.70 -76.94
CA SER A 55 45.52 -23.30 -75.93
C SER A 55 46.00 -22.26 -74.92
N SER A 56 46.39 -21.07 -75.38
CA SER A 56 46.84 -19.98 -74.51
C SER A 56 45.73 -19.47 -73.60
N VAL A 57 44.51 -19.28 -74.12
CA VAL A 57 43.33 -18.86 -73.33
C VAL A 57 42.97 -19.89 -72.26
N VAL A 58 42.96 -21.19 -72.61
CA VAL A 58 42.66 -22.25 -71.64
C VAL A 58 43.76 -22.32 -70.58
N ALA A 59 45.03 -22.24 -70.97
CA ALA A 59 46.14 -22.21 -70.02
C ALA A 59 46.09 -20.98 -69.10
N ASP A 60 45.76 -19.79 -69.62
CA ASP A 60 45.58 -18.58 -68.80
C ASP A 60 44.40 -18.73 -67.83
N PHE A 61 43.29 -19.34 -68.25
CA PHE A 61 42.18 -19.66 -67.36
C PHE A 61 42.65 -20.59 -66.23
N ILE A 62 43.39 -21.65 -66.55
CA ILE A 62 43.93 -22.58 -65.56
C ILE A 62 44.87 -21.87 -64.60
N VAL A 63 45.81 -21.04 -65.08
CA VAL A 63 46.72 -20.26 -64.24
C VAL A 63 45.93 -19.36 -63.30
N THR A 64 44.98 -18.61 -63.84
CA THR A 64 44.21 -17.61 -63.09
C THR A 64 43.35 -18.24 -61.99
N GLN A 65 42.65 -19.33 -62.31
CA GLN A 65 41.73 -19.95 -61.35
C GLN A 65 42.46 -20.90 -60.39
N SER A 66 43.44 -21.68 -60.88
CA SER A 66 44.19 -22.63 -60.04
C SER A 66 45.24 -21.98 -59.15
N GLY A 67 45.72 -20.81 -59.55
CA GLY A 67 46.81 -20.08 -58.90
C GLY A 67 48.20 -20.71 -59.08
N ASN A 68 48.35 -21.69 -59.99
CA ASN A 68 49.61 -22.40 -60.24
C ASN A 68 50.12 -22.14 -61.66
N ASP A 69 51.42 -22.36 -61.87
CA ASP A 69 52.02 -22.30 -63.19
C ASP A 69 51.50 -23.42 -64.10
N VAL A 70 51.36 -23.09 -65.38
CA VAL A 70 51.01 -24.02 -66.46
C VAL A 70 52.18 -24.06 -67.43
N LEU A 71 52.94 -25.15 -67.38
CA LEU A 71 54.20 -25.34 -68.11
C LEU A 71 53.99 -26.22 -69.35
N ASP A 72 54.73 -25.95 -70.42
CA ASP A 72 54.77 -26.79 -71.63
C ASP A 72 55.84 -27.89 -71.48
N ASP A 73 55.61 -28.82 -70.56
CA ASP A 73 56.52 -29.92 -70.21
C ASP A 73 56.02 -31.31 -70.69
N GLY A 74 54.86 -31.34 -71.35
CA GLY A 74 54.22 -32.55 -71.87
C GLY A 74 53.44 -33.38 -70.83
N ASP A 75 53.30 -32.91 -69.59
CA ASP A 75 52.55 -33.63 -68.54
C ASP A 75 51.02 -33.39 -68.64
N ILE A 76 50.38 -34.22 -69.46
CA ILE A 76 48.93 -34.15 -69.72
C ILE A 76 48.10 -34.45 -68.46
N VAL A 77 48.58 -35.34 -67.58
CA VAL A 77 47.85 -35.73 -66.35
C VAL A 77 47.78 -34.54 -65.41
N LYS A 78 48.91 -33.86 -65.20
CA LYS A 78 48.99 -32.63 -64.41
C LYS A 78 48.13 -31.52 -65.00
N LEU A 79 48.22 -31.28 -66.31
CA LEU A 79 47.42 -30.24 -66.97
C LEU A 79 45.90 -30.52 -66.83
N THR A 80 45.49 -31.78 -66.95
CA THR A 80 44.09 -32.20 -66.77
C THR A 80 43.61 -31.98 -65.33
N ALA A 81 44.43 -32.36 -64.35
CA ALA A 81 44.12 -32.13 -62.94
C ALA A 81 44.02 -30.63 -62.61
N GLN A 82 44.92 -29.82 -63.17
CA GLN A 82 44.90 -28.37 -63.03
C GLN A 82 43.64 -27.75 -63.65
N LEU A 83 43.20 -28.22 -64.82
CA LEU A 83 41.95 -27.77 -65.45
C LEU A 83 40.71 -28.12 -64.62
N ASN A 84 40.60 -29.36 -64.12
CA ASN A 84 39.48 -29.75 -63.26
C ASN A 84 39.42 -28.90 -62.00
N LYS A 85 40.57 -28.68 -61.35
CA LYS A 85 40.66 -27.83 -60.16
C LYS A 85 40.28 -26.38 -60.45
N ALA A 86 40.73 -25.83 -61.57
CA ALA A 86 40.36 -24.49 -62.03
C ALA A 86 38.84 -24.34 -62.22
N LEU A 87 38.18 -25.35 -62.79
CA LEU A 87 36.73 -25.38 -62.94
C LEU A 87 36.02 -25.47 -61.57
N GLU A 88 36.43 -26.38 -60.69
CA GLU A 88 35.88 -26.50 -59.33
C GLU A 88 35.98 -25.21 -58.52
N GLN A 89 37.14 -24.55 -58.58
CA GLN A 89 37.37 -23.27 -57.90
C GLN A 89 36.48 -22.16 -58.47
N LYS A 90 36.29 -22.12 -59.79
CA LYS A 90 35.39 -21.17 -60.44
C LYS A 90 33.94 -21.35 -59.98
N PHE A 91 33.47 -22.59 -59.88
CA PHE A 91 32.11 -22.89 -59.41
C PHE A 91 31.91 -22.62 -57.91
N THR A 92 32.91 -22.87 -57.08
CA THR A 92 32.83 -22.66 -55.62
C THR A 92 32.96 -21.20 -55.18
N THR A 93 33.60 -20.35 -55.98
CA THR A 93 33.75 -18.90 -55.66
C THR A 93 32.59 -18.04 -56.16
N GLU A 94 31.87 -18.44 -57.22
CA GLU A 94 30.76 -17.65 -57.78
C GLU A 94 29.37 -18.06 -57.30
N ILE A 95 29.21 -19.27 -56.75
CA ILE A 95 27.94 -19.73 -56.16
C ILE A 95 28.11 -19.73 -54.63
N PRO A 96 27.65 -18.69 -53.91
CA PRO A 96 27.69 -18.71 -52.45
C PRO A 96 26.85 -19.88 -51.92
N GLY A 97 27.36 -20.56 -50.88
CA GLY A 97 26.52 -21.40 -50.03
C GLY A 97 25.37 -20.57 -49.42
N ALA A 98 24.33 -21.26 -48.94
CA ALA A 98 23.06 -20.67 -48.47
C ALA A 98 23.24 -19.26 -47.85
N SER A 99 22.61 -18.25 -48.48
CA SER A 99 22.69 -16.85 -48.11
C SER A 99 21.28 -16.26 -47.99
N LEU A 100 21.07 -15.37 -47.02
CA LEU A 100 19.79 -14.70 -46.78
C LEU A 100 19.48 -13.57 -47.79
N ILE A 101 20.45 -13.19 -48.63
CA ILE A 101 20.40 -11.94 -49.42
C ILE A 101 20.76 -12.16 -50.90
N GLN A 102 21.42 -13.27 -51.25
CA GLN A 102 21.93 -13.56 -52.59
C GLN A 102 21.38 -14.90 -53.11
N LYS A 103 20.95 -14.96 -54.38
CA LYS A 103 20.38 -16.19 -54.98
C LYS A 103 21.48 -17.25 -55.18
N GLY A 104 21.31 -18.46 -54.62
CA GLY A 104 22.26 -19.60 -54.67
C GLY A 104 21.61 -20.96 -54.37
N VAL A 105 22.40 -22.05 -54.22
CA VAL A 105 21.92 -23.40 -53.85
C VAL A 105 21.79 -23.49 -52.33
N VAL A 106 20.59 -23.80 -51.82
CA VAL A 106 20.31 -23.91 -50.38
C VAL A 106 20.28 -25.40 -49.97
N GLN A 107 20.99 -25.75 -48.91
CA GLN A 107 20.94 -27.09 -48.34
C GLN A 107 19.74 -27.23 -47.38
N LEU A 108 18.93 -28.28 -47.56
CA LEU A 108 17.72 -28.53 -46.78
C LEU A 108 18.00 -29.44 -45.57
N THR A 109 17.24 -29.27 -44.49
CA THR A 109 17.26 -30.14 -43.29
C THR A 109 15.87 -30.68 -42.94
N ASP A 110 15.84 -31.93 -42.49
CA ASP A 110 14.71 -32.61 -41.87
C ASP A 110 14.89 -32.84 -40.36
N GLN A 111 15.96 -32.28 -39.78
CA GLN A 111 16.26 -32.34 -38.35
C GLN A 111 16.07 -30.98 -37.70
N VAL A 112 15.53 -30.97 -36.47
CA VAL A 112 15.49 -29.79 -35.60
C VAL A 112 16.89 -29.54 -35.04
N GLY A 113 17.37 -28.30 -35.12
CA GLY A 113 18.68 -27.90 -34.63
C GLY A 113 18.84 -26.38 -34.58
N ASN A 114 20.08 -25.92 -34.41
CA ASN A 114 20.46 -24.51 -34.28
C ASN A 114 21.33 -24.03 -35.46
N SER A 115 21.08 -24.57 -36.66
CA SER A 115 21.85 -24.20 -37.85
C SER A 115 21.37 -22.89 -38.44
N ASP A 116 22.30 -21.97 -38.67
CA ASP A 116 22.04 -20.71 -39.38
C ASP A 116 22.32 -20.81 -40.90
N THR A 117 22.65 -22.02 -41.39
CA THR A 117 23.09 -22.28 -42.77
C THR A 117 22.23 -23.28 -43.54
N LEU A 118 21.27 -23.95 -42.87
CA LEU A 118 20.35 -24.92 -43.47
C LEU A 118 18.92 -24.37 -43.49
N ALA A 119 18.17 -24.64 -44.57
CA ALA A 119 16.75 -24.31 -44.63
C ALA A 119 15.88 -25.52 -44.24
N VAL A 120 14.86 -25.28 -43.43
CA VAL A 120 13.92 -26.32 -42.99
C VAL A 120 13.05 -26.82 -44.15
N THR A 121 12.76 -28.13 -44.18
CA THR A 121 11.79 -28.70 -45.12
C THR A 121 10.35 -28.42 -44.69
N GLN A 122 9.42 -28.36 -45.66
CA GLN A 122 7.99 -28.21 -45.37
C GLN A 122 7.44 -29.32 -44.46
N LYS A 123 7.92 -30.55 -44.65
CA LYS A 123 7.54 -31.70 -43.82
C LYS A 123 7.93 -31.51 -42.35
N LEU A 124 9.17 -31.07 -42.10
CA LEU A 124 9.64 -30.79 -40.74
C LEU A 124 8.82 -29.68 -40.07
N VAL A 125 8.49 -28.61 -40.82
CA VAL A 125 7.61 -27.54 -40.30
C VAL A 125 6.24 -28.09 -39.90
N GLN A 126 5.65 -28.96 -40.73
CA GLN A 126 4.35 -29.56 -40.43
C GLN A 126 4.41 -30.46 -39.18
N GLU A 127 5.46 -31.25 -39.01
CA GLU A 127 5.66 -32.11 -37.83
C GLU A 127 5.81 -31.28 -36.54
N ILE A 128 6.59 -30.20 -36.57
CA ILE A 128 6.74 -29.27 -35.45
C ILE A 128 5.39 -28.64 -35.09
N VAL A 129 4.65 -28.15 -36.10
CA VAL A 129 3.32 -27.54 -35.89
C VAL A 129 2.34 -28.53 -35.26
N ASN A 130 2.27 -29.76 -35.77
CA ASN A 130 1.39 -30.80 -35.22
C ASN A 130 1.76 -31.13 -33.77
N SER A 131 3.06 -31.28 -33.47
CA SER A 131 3.53 -31.53 -32.10
C SER A 131 3.18 -30.40 -31.14
N LEU A 132 3.28 -29.14 -31.59
CA LEU A 132 2.88 -27.97 -30.80
C LEU A 132 1.38 -27.96 -30.52
N TYR A 133 0.54 -28.26 -31.52
CA TYR A 133 -0.91 -28.36 -31.35
C TYR A 133 -1.29 -29.43 -30.32
N GLU A 134 -0.68 -30.62 -30.38
CA GLU A 134 -0.90 -31.68 -29.40
C GLU A 134 -0.48 -31.25 -27.98
N ASN A 135 0.68 -30.59 -27.84
CA ASN A 135 1.14 -30.12 -26.54
C ASN A 135 0.20 -29.08 -25.94
N ILE A 136 -0.22 -28.08 -26.72
CA ILE A 136 -1.13 -27.01 -26.27
C ILE A 136 -2.47 -27.61 -25.84
N ASN A 137 -3.06 -28.47 -26.66
CA ASN A 137 -4.34 -29.12 -26.35
C ASN A 137 -4.26 -30.00 -25.09
N SER A 138 -3.11 -30.59 -24.78
CA SER A 138 -2.92 -31.37 -23.55
C SER A 138 -2.86 -30.49 -22.29
N ARG A 139 -2.32 -29.27 -22.37
CA ARG A 139 -2.15 -28.37 -21.22
C ARG A 139 -3.43 -27.61 -20.90
N VAL A 140 -4.09 -27.05 -21.91
CA VAL A 140 -5.38 -26.35 -21.79
C VAL A 140 -6.35 -27.02 -22.74
N SER A 141 -6.89 -28.17 -22.33
CA SER A 141 -7.90 -28.86 -23.13
C SER A 141 -9.19 -28.05 -23.18
N ASN A 142 -9.72 -27.85 -24.39
CA ASN A 142 -11.04 -27.25 -24.62
C ASN A 142 -12.20 -28.06 -23.99
N SER A 143 -11.91 -29.25 -23.44
CA SER A 143 -12.86 -30.04 -22.65
C SER A 143 -12.87 -29.71 -21.15
N ARG A 144 -11.94 -28.90 -20.64
CA ARG A 144 -11.95 -28.49 -19.23
C ARG A 144 -13.16 -27.61 -18.97
N LYS A 145 -13.86 -27.91 -17.87
CA LYS A 145 -15.06 -27.20 -17.45
C LYS A 145 -14.86 -26.55 -16.09
N VAL A 146 -15.39 -25.35 -15.91
CA VAL A 146 -15.61 -24.73 -14.59
C VAL A 146 -17.11 -24.74 -14.34
N ASN A 147 -17.55 -25.44 -13.31
CA ASN A 147 -18.97 -25.63 -12.99
C ASN A 147 -19.83 -26.08 -14.20
N GLY A 148 -19.33 -27.04 -15.00
CA GLY A 148 -20.06 -27.56 -16.16
C GLY A 148 -19.98 -26.71 -17.44
N LYS A 149 -19.49 -25.46 -17.38
CA LYS A 149 -19.26 -24.57 -18.52
C LYS A 149 -17.86 -24.83 -19.11
N VAL A 150 -17.79 -24.99 -20.43
CA VAL A 150 -16.52 -25.17 -21.16
C VAL A 150 -15.72 -23.86 -21.19
N LEU A 151 -14.39 -23.96 -21.34
CA LEU A 151 -13.48 -22.82 -21.42
C LEU A 151 -13.28 -22.38 -22.89
N ASP A 152 -14.37 -22.05 -23.58
CA ASP A 152 -14.37 -21.57 -24.97
C ASP A 152 -14.65 -20.06 -25.10
N GLU A 153 -15.12 -19.42 -24.03
CA GLU A 153 -15.36 -17.97 -23.90
C GLU A 153 -15.12 -17.47 -22.46
N ASP A 154 -15.29 -16.16 -22.22
CA ASP A 154 -15.18 -15.55 -20.90
C ASP A 154 -16.21 -16.15 -19.92
N ILE A 155 -15.74 -16.69 -18.79
CA ILE A 155 -16.61 -17.31 -17.79
C ILE A 155 -17.04 -16.29 -16.72
N ASN A 156 -18.33 -15.96 -16.71
CA ASN A 156 -18.97 -15.30 -15.57
C ASN A 156 -19.47 -16.33 -14.55
N LEU A 157 -18.94 -16.25 -13.33
CA LEU A 157 -19.34 -17.05 -12.17
C LEU A 157 -20.17 -16.20 -11.20
N ASN A 158 -21.28 -16.74 -10.73
CA ASN A 158 -22.03 -16.19 -9.59
C ASN A 158 -21.81 -17.05 -8.33
N ALA A 159 -22.34 -16.61 -7.18
CA ALA A 159 -22.20 -17.34 -5.92
C ALA A 159 -22.75 -18.78 -6.00
N ALA A 160 -23.85 -18.99 -6.73
CA ALA A 160 -24.43 -20.31 -6.92
C ALA A 160 -23.51 -21.24 -7.73
N ASP A 161 -22.72 -20.69 -8.65
CA ASP A 161 -21.77 -21.47 -9.46
C ASP A 161 -20.65 -22.12 -8.63
N VAL A 162 -20.41 -21.65 -7.40
CA VAL A 162 -19.37 -22.18 -6.50
C VAL A 162 -19.95 -22.72 -5.18
N GLY A 163 -21.27 -22.88 -5.10
CA GLY A 163 -21.95 -23.34 -3.88
C GLY A 163 -21.82 -22.37 -2.70
N ALA A 164 -21.56 -21.08 -2.97
CA ALA A 164 -21.53 -20.03 -1.97
C ALA A 164 -22.93 -19.39 -1.84
N TYR A 165 -23.23 -18.90 -0.65
CA TYR A 165 -24.44 -18.12 -0.42
C TYR A 165 -24.42 -16.81 -1.20
N SER A 166 -25.58 -16.39 -1.69
CA SER A 166 -25.75 -15.06 -2.26
C SER A 166 -25.58 -13.99 -1.19
N ARG A 167 -25.29 -12.76 -1.63
CA ARG A 167 -25.27 -11.60 -0.73
C ARG A 167 -26.62 -11.42 -0.04
N GLU A 168 -27.73 -11.62 -0.75
CA GLU A 168 -29.07 -11.52 -0.14
C GLU A 168 -29.31 -12.59 0.93
N GLU A 169 -28.83 -13.81 0.74
CA GLU A 169 -28.97 -14.91 1.69
C GLU A 169 -28.18 -14.65 2.98
N ILE A 170 -26.94 -14.17 2.84
CA ILE A 170 -26.08 -13.78 3.97
C ILE A 170 -26.72 -12.60 4.72
N ASP A 171 -27.17 -11.57 4.00
CA ASP A 171 -27.81 -10.40 4.61
C ASP A 171 -29.11 -10.78 5.34
N LYS A 172 -29.86 -11.76 4.84
CA LYS A 172 -31.05 -12.29 5.50
C LYS A 172 -30.69 -13.06 6.79
N GLN A 173 -29.72 -13.97 6.74
CA GLN A 173 -29.28 -14.72 7.94
C GLN A 173 -28.71 -13.79 9.01
N ASN A 174 -27.90 -12.79 8.63
CA ASN A 174 -27.33 -11.81 9.56
C ASN A 174 -28.42 -10.95 10.22
N LYS A 175 -29.51 -10.65 9.49
CA LYS A 175 -30.67 -9.97 10.06
C LYS A 175 -31.44 -10.83 11.06
N GLU A 176 -31.50 -12.15 10.87
CA GLU A 176 -32.24 -13.06 11.75
C GLU A 176 -31.45 -13.43 13.02
N ALA A 177 -30.12 -13.58 12.93
CA ALA A 177 -29.29 -14.07 14.03
C ALA A 177 -29.01 -13.05 15.18
N ASN A 178 -29.14 -11.74 14.94
CA ASN A 178 -28.72 -10.69 15.89
C ASN A 178 -29.86 -9.79 16.43
N ASN A 179 -31.12 -10.21 16.33
CA ASN A 179 -32.25 -9.34 16.66
C ASN A 179 -32.69 -9.40 18.13
N ILE A 180 -32.31 -8.39 18.91
CA ILE A 180 -33.01 -8.04 20.16
C ILE A 180 -34.46 -7.66 19.80
N PRO A 181 -35.52 -8.22 20.42
CA PRO A 181 -36.90 -7.88 20.07
C PRO A 181 -37.20 -6.37 20.13
N VAL A 182 -38.07 -5.90 19.23
CA VAL A 182 -38.50 -4.50 19.20
C VAL A 182 -39.26 -4.17 20.48
N GLY A 183 -38.96 -3.02 21.09
CA GLY A 183 -39.59 -2.60 22.35
C GLY A 183 -38.92 -3.11 23.63
N VAL A 184 -37.83 -3.88 23.55
CA VAL A 184 -37.04 -4.23 24.75
C VAL A 184 -36.20 -3.02 25.19
N PRO A 185 -36.29 -2.56 26.45
CA PRO A 185 -35.39 -1.54 26.98
C PRO A 185 -33.96 -2.08 27.10
N ILE A 186 -33.01 -1.38 26.51
CA ILE A 186 -31.58 -1.74 26.47
C ILE A 186 -30.77 -0.63 27.17
N PRO A 187 -29.88 -0.96 28.13
CA PRO A 187 -28.95 0.01 28.69
C PRO A 187 -27.97 0.52 27.62
N TRP A 188 -27.87 1.84 27.49
CA TRP A 188 -27.02 2.55 26.53
C TRP A 188 -26.10 3.54 27.27
N PRO A 189 -24.79 3.55 26.99
CA PRO A 189 -23.83 4.32 27.77
C PRO A 189 -23.82 5.83 27.47
N LEU A 190 -24.50 6.28 26.41
CA LEU A 190 -24.52 7.69 25.99
C LEU A 190 -25.89 8.34 26.21
N PRO A 191 -25.95 9.68 26.36
CA PRO A 191 -27.21 10.39 26.59
C PRO A 191 -28.17 10.37 25.39
N TYR A 192 -27.66 10.11 24.19
CA TYR A 192 -28.45 10.07 22.96
C TYR A 192 -28.49 8.66 22.38
N PRO A 193 -29.66 8.17 21.92
CA PRO A 193 -29.78 6.84 21.35
C PRO A 193 -29.09 6.77 19.98
N PRO A 194 -28.59 5.60 19.58
CA PRO A 194 -28.08 5.41 18.22
C PRO A 194 -29.23 5.45 17.20
N ILE A 195 -28.91 5.62 15.92
CA ILE A 195 -29.90 5.65 14.84
C ILE A 195 -30.77 4.38 14.87
N GLY A 196 -32.09 4.57 14.74
CA GLY A 196 -33.05 3.47 14.80
C GLY A 196 -33.44 3.05 16.22
N TYR A 197 -33.08 3.84 17.24
CA TYR A 197 -33.51 3.64 18.63
C TYR A 197 -34.15 4.91 19.20
N LEU A 198 -35.02 4.74 20.21
CA LEU A 198 -35.72 5.81 20.90
C LEU A 198 -35.45 5.73 22.41
N ASN A 199 -35.39 6.88 23.08
CA ASN A 199 -35.22 6.95 24.52
C ASN A 199 -36.50 6.53 25.26
N CYS A 200 -36.36 5.73 26.31
CA CYS A 200 -37.41 5.45 27.28
C CYS A 200 -37.58 6.64 28.25
N ASN A 201 -38.07 7.76 27.74
CA ASN A 201 -38.24 9.01 28.47
C ASN A 201 -39.72 9.46 28.56
N GLY A 202 -40.65 8.53 28.40
CA GLY A 202 -42.08 8.84 28.42
C GLY A 202 -42.65 9.37 27.09
N SER A 203 -41.85 9.54 26.04
CA SER A 203 -42.29 10.17 24.78
C SER A 203 -43.31 9.33 24.02
N ALA A 204 -44.21 10.01 23.30
CA ALA A 204 -45.09 9.37 22.33
C ALA A 204 -44.32 8.99 21.04
N PHE A 205 -44.79 7.96 20.34
CA PHE A 205 -44.26 7.56 19.03
C PHE A 205 -45.40 7.28 18.04
N ASN A 206 -45.08 7.39 16.75
CA ASN A 206 -46.04 7.10 15.69
C ASN A 206 -46.19 5.59 15.49
N LYS A 207 -47.37 5.06 15.87
CA LYS A 207 -47.70 3.63 15.75
C LYS A 207 -47.73 3.12 14.31
N LEU A 208 -48.04 3.97 13.33
CA LEU A 208 -48.02 3.61 11.91
C LEU A 208 -46.58 3.46 11.39
N GLN A 209 -45.68 4.31 11.88
CA GLN A 209 -44.26 4.28 11.51
C GLN A 209 -43.52 3.12 12.19
N TYR A 210 -43.91 2.77 13.41
CA TYR A 210 -43.27 1.73 14.21
C TYR A 210 -44.29 0.67 14.67
N PRO A 211 -44.87 -0.13 13.75
CA PRO A 211 -45.92 -1.09 14.07
C PRO A 211 -45.46 -2.17 15.05
N LYS A 212 -44.22 -2.68 14.90
CA LYS A 212 -43.64 -3.64 15.86
C LYS A 212 -43.38 -3.04 17.24
N LEU A 213 -43.14 -1.73 17.31
CA LEU A 213 -43.02 -1.03 18.59
C LEU A 213 -44.40 -0.79 19.21
N ALA A 214 -45.43 -0.58 18.38
CA ALA A 214 -46.83 -0.50 18.81
C ALA A 214 -47.37 -1.85 19.31
N GLU A 215 -46.86 -2.98 18.83
CA GLU A 215 -47.13 -4.30 19.42
C GLU A 215 -46.61 -4.38 20.86
N ALA A 216 -45.42 -3.83 21.14
CA ALA A 216 -44.83 -3.80 22.48
C ALA A 216 -45.43 -2.71 23.39
N TYR A 217 -45.80 -1.56 22.84
CA TYR A 217 -46.38 -0.40 23.55
C TYR A 217 -47.66 0.09 22.84
N PRO A 218 -48.83 -0.55 23.09
CA PRO A 218 -50.06 -0.30 22.33
C PRO A 218 -50.66 1.10 22.49
N ASP A 219 -50.37 1.77 23.61
CA ASP A 219 -50.78 3.14 23.91
C ASP A 219 -50.00 4.19 23.08
N GLY A 220 -48.94 3.76 22.38
CA GLY A 220 -48.11 4.63 21.55
C GLY A 220 -47.16 5.51 22.37
N ARG A 221 -46.85 5.14 23.62
CA ARG A 221 -45.89 5.84 24.46
C ARG A 221 -44.82 4.91 25.00
N LEU A 222 -43.60 5.41 25.08
CA LEU A 222 -42.52 4.71 25.74
C LEU A 222 -42.63 4.90 27.25
N PRO A 223 -42.16 3.94 28.07
CA PRO A 223 -42.04 4.15 29.51
C PRO A 223 -41.04 5.28 29.80
N ASP A 224 -41.24 6.02 30.89
CA ASP A 224 -40.21 6.92 31.41
C ASP A 224 -39.37 6.15 32.44
N LEU A 225 -38.17 5.74 32.03
CA LEU A 225 -37.28 4.91 32.85
C LEU A 225 -36.11 5.72 33.43
N ARG A 226 -36.15 7.05 33.33
CA ARG A 226 -35.09 7.91 33.85
C ARG A 226 -35.07 7.85 35.38
N GLY A 227 -33.99 7.30 35.93
CA GLY A 227 -33.83 7.14 37.38
C GLY A 227 -34.57 5.94 37.98
N GLU A 228 -35.17 5.09 37.14
CA GLU A 228 -35.97 3.94 37.58
C GLU A 228 -35.16 2.63 37.53
N PHE A 229 -35.52 1.68 38.39
CA PHE A 229 -35.02 0.31 38.34
C PHE A 229 -36.05 -0.62 37.72
N ILE A 230 -35.66 -1.41 36.72
CA ILE A 230 -36.52 -2.43 36.12
C ILE A 230 -36.53 -3.68 37.01
N ARG A 231 -37.72 -4.20 37.30
CA ARG A 231 -37.95 -5.43 38.06
C ARG A 231 -38.74 -6.45 37.24
N GLY A 232 -38.63 -7.73 37.61
CA GLY A 232 -39.40 -8.80 36.98
C GLY A 232 -40.89 -8.70 37.34
N TRP A 233 -41.77 -8.97 36.38
CA TRP A 233 -43.21 -9.10 36.64
C TRP A 233 -43.51 -10.44 37.30
N ASP A 234 -44.34 -10.45 38.35
CA ASP A 234 -44.63 -11.65 39.15
C ASP A 234 -45.35 -12.74 38.36
N ASP A 235 -46.18 -12.36 37.38
CA ASP A 235 -46.96 -13.28 36.54
C ASP A 235 -47.63 -14.42 37.34
N SER A 236 -48.28 -14.04 38.44
CA SER A 236 -49.00 -14.94 39.35
C SER A 236 -48.12 -15.94 40.13
N ARG A 237 -46.80 -15.74 40.21
CA ARG A 237 -45.89 -16.55 41.04
C ARG A 237 -46.15 -16.39 42.55
N GLY A 238 -46.75 -15.28 42.98
CA GLY A 238 -47.12 -15.05 44.38
C GLY A 238 -46.07 -14.33 45.22
N VAL A 239 -45.00 -13.82 44.60
CA VAL A 239 -43.93 -13.07 45.29
C VAL A 239 -44.25 -11.57 45.31
N ASP A 240 -44.83 -11.05 44.22
CA ASP A 240 -45.30 -9.66 44.10
C ASP A 240 -46.64 -9.56 43.34
N SER A 241 -47.70 -10.13 43.92
CA SER A 241 -49.02 -10.25 43.27
C SER A 241 -49.79 -8.94 43.10
N GLY A 242 -49.34 -7.85 43.72
CA GLY A 242 -50.07 -6.57 43.77
C GLY A 242 -49.78 -5.62 42.60
N ARG A 243 -48.99 -6.04 41.60
CA ARG A 243 -48.40 -5.15 40.60
C ARG A 243 -48.54 -5.71 39.18
N GLY A 244 -48.99 -4.85 38.26
CA GLY A 244 -49.12 -5.17 36.84
C GLY A 244 -47.80 -4.95 36.07
N ILE A 245 -47.74 -5.50 34.85
CA ILE A 245 -46.63 -5.23 33.94
C ILE A 245 -46.49 -3.72 33.67
N VAL A 246 -45.26 -3.19 33.69
CA VAL A 246 -44.94 -1.75 33.53
C VAL A 246 -45.47 -0.83 34.66
N SER A 247 -46.03 -1.38 35.75
CA SER A 247 -46.50 -0.54 36.86
C SER A 247 -45.34 0.09 37.65
N TRP A 248 -45.46 1.40 37.92
CA TRP A 248 -44.53 2.14 38.77
C TRP A 248 -44.76 1.81 40.26
N GLN A 249 -43.67 1.82 41.03
CA GLN A 249 -43.70 1.60 42.46
C GLN A 249 -42.73 2.55 43.15
N GLU A 250 -43.19 3.14 44.26
CA GLU A 250 -42.36 3.98 45.13
C GLU A 250 -41.33 3.14 45.90
N GLY A 251 -40.15 3.71 46.14
CA GLY A 251 -39.10 3.06 46.92
C GLY A 251 -39.45 2.92 48.41
N SER A 252 -38.88 1.92 49.08
CA SER A 252 -39.14 1.68 50.50
C SER A 252 -38.52 2.75 51.40
N TYR A 253 -39.35 3.34 52.27
CA TYR A 253 -38.91 4.28 53.29
C TYR A 253 -38.19 3.58 54.44
N LEU A 254 -37.08 4.14 54.90
CA LEU A 254 -36.41 3.82 56.16
C LEU A 254 -36.49 5.02 57.11
N VAL A 255 -36.83 4.76 58.37
CA VAL A 255 -36.90 5.78 59.43
C VAL A 255 -35.76 5.55 60.43
N GLN A 256 -35.05 6.62 60.80
CA GLN A 256 -33.99 6.60 61.80
C GLN A 256 -34.28 7.61 62.92
N GLU A 257 -34.17 7.20 64.19
CA GLU A 257 -34.18 8.14 65.31
C GLU A 257 -32.86 8.92 65.34
N ILE A 258 -32.93 10.24 65.16
CA ILE A 258 -31.74 11.11 65.10
C ILE A 258 -31.48 11.86 66.41
N ASN A 259 -32.44 11.91 67.35
CA ASN A 259 -32.36 12.78 68.52
C ASN A 259 -32.04 12.06 69.85
N ASN A 260 -32.00 10.72 69.89
CA ASN A 260 -31.83 9.98 71.16
C ASN A 260 -30.92 8.73 71.06
N PRO A 261 -29.57 8.90 71.10
CA PRO A 261 -28.59 7.80 71.02
C PRO A 261 -28.39 7.05 72.37
N PRO A 262 -28.02 5.75 72.39
CA PRO A 262 -27.79 4.86 71.25
C PRO A 262 -28.97 3.89 71.00
N ASN A 263 -29.33 3.72 69.72
CA ASN A 263 -30.19 2.64 69.19
C ASN A 263 -31.67 2.64 69.59
N CYS A 264 -32.42 3.69 69.23
CA CYS A 264 -33.87 3.57 69.12
C CYS A 264 -34.24 3.39 67.63
N VAL A 265 -34.67 2.19 67.24
CA VAL A 265 -35.36 2.00 65.95
C VAL A 265 -36.82 2.37 66.17
N VAL A 266 -37.31 3.43 65.52
CA VAL A 266 -38.75 3.74 65.49
C VAL A 266 -39.38 2.77 64.49
N ASN A 267 -40.18 1.83 64.97
CA ASN A 267 -41.08 1.06 64.12
C ASN A 267 -42.25 1.96 63.72
N PHE A 268 -42.69 1.87 62.47
CA PHE A 268 -43.76 2.70 61.91
C PHE A 268 -44.99 2.69 62.81
N SER A 269 -45.58 3.87 63.04
CA SER A 269 -46.81 4.04 63.81
C SER A 269 -48.08 3.53 63.09
N LEU A 270 -47.93 2.62 62.13
CA LEU A 270 -49.01 1.89 61.50
C LEU A 270 -48.71 0.39 61.64
N ASN A 271 -49.58 -0.33 62.35
CA ASN A 271 -49.46 -1.79 62.53
C ASN A 271 -49.85 -2.57 61.26
N ASN A 272 -49.82 -1.94 60.08
CA ASN A 272 -50.25 -2.50 58.81
C ASN A 272 -49.15 -2.38 57.75
N ARG A 273 -48.55 -3.53 57.41
CA ARG A 273 -47.48 -3.65 56.41
C ARG A 273 -47.91 -3.23 55.00
N ALA A 274 -49.19 -3.42 54.66
CA ALA A 274 -49.73 -3.10 53.34
C ALA A 274 -49.84 -1.59 53.11
N GLU A 275 -50.15 -0.82 54.16
CA GLU A 275 -50.21 0.65 54.09
C GLU A 275 -48.83 1.29 53.96
N LEU A 276 -47.78 0.56 54.34
CA LEU A 276 -46.38 0.97 54.23
C LEU A 276 -45.71 0.54 52.92
N ASN A 277 -46.42 -0.21 52.06
CA ASN A 277 -45.88 -0.80 50.84
C ASN A 277 -44.61 -1.66 51.06
N TRP A 278 -44.55 -2.37 52.19
CA TRP A 278 -43.39 -3.18 52.57
C TRP A 278 -43.52 -4.64 52.15
N ASP A 279 -42.44 -5.21 51.61
CA ASP A 279 -42.37 -6.63 51.27
C ASP A 279 -42.35 -7.53 52.52
N VAL A 280 -42.91 -8.73 52.38
CA VAL A 280 -42.86 -9.78 53.40
C VAL A 280 -41.54 -10.56 53.27
N PRO A 281 -40.69 -10.63 54.30
CA PRO A 281 -39.49 -11.44 54.25
C PRO A 281 -39.82 -12.93 54.06
N ALA A 282 -39.00 -13.64 53.26
CA ALA A 282 -39.17 -15.07 52.98
C ALA A 282 -38.99 -16.00 54.20
N GLY A 283 -38.61 -15.46 55.36
CA GLY A 283 -38.46 -16.21 56.61
C GLY A 283 -38.42 -15.28 57.83
N ASN A 284 -38.43 -15.87 59.01
CA ASN A 284 -38.34 -15.11 60.26
C ASN A 284 -36.98 -14.41 60.37
N VAL A 285 -37.00 -13.08 60.40
CA VAL A 285 -35.80 -12.25 60.62
C VAL A 285 -35.71 -11.92 62.11
N LYS A 286 -34.57 -12.22 62.74
CA LYS A 286 -34.30 -11.81 64.12
C LYS A 286 -33.76 -10.38 64.12
N VAL A 287 -34.50 -9.47 64.75
CA VAL A 287 -34.11 -8.07 64.92
C VAL A 287 -34.11 -7.70 66.41
N ASN A 288 -33.15 -6.89 66.84
CA ASN A 288 -33.18 -6.29 68.17
C ASN A 288 -34.02 -4.99 68.09
N GLY A 289 -35.13 -4.94 68.81
CA GLY A 289 -36.00 -3.76 68.88
C GLY A 289 -36.39 -3.44 70.32
N ARG A 290 -36.54 -2.15 70.65
CA ARG A 290 -37.04 -1.68 71.94
C ARG A 290 -38.46 -1.13 71.74
N GLY A 291 -39.47 -1.80 72.28
CA GLY A 291 -40.85 -1.31 72.24
C GLY A 291 -41.07 -0.15 73.21
N ILE A 292 -41.73 0.91 72.77
CA ILE A 292 -42.21 2.00 73.63
C ILE A 292 -43.66 1.69 74.03
N GLY A 293 -43.98 1.77 75.32
CA GLY A 293 -45.24 1.29 75.91
C GLY A 293 -46.45 2.22 75.76
N GLY A 294 -46.58 2.99 74.68
CA GLY A 294 -47.74 3.86 74.46
C GLY A 294 -47.90 4.32 73.01
N ALA A 295 -49.12 4.25 72.48
CA ALA A 295 -49.46 4.78 71.16
C ALA A 295 -49.57 6.32 71.23
N GLY A 296 -48.75 7.01 70.43
CA GLY A 296 -48.84 8.46 70.23
C GLY A 296 -48.65 8.77 68.75
N ASN A 297 -49.46 9.69 68.22
CA ASN A 297 -49.27 10.19 66.86
C ASN A 297 -48.03 11.07 66.83
N TRP A 298 -47.04 10.67 66.03
CA TRP A 298 -45.82 11.44 65.83
C TRP A 298 -45.85 12.05 64.44
N ILE A 299 -45.85 13.38 64.36
CA ILE A 299 -45.69 14.13 63.12
C ILE A 299 -44.23 14.60 63.13
N THR A 300 -43.47 14.14 62.14
CA THR A 300 -42.05 14.47 61.99
C THR A 300 -41.76 14.89 60.54
N ASP A 301 -40.63 15.54 60.32
CA ASP A 301 -40.24 16.09 59.03
C ASP A 301 -39.31 15.14 58.26
N THR A 302 -38.85 15.59 57.08
CA THR A 302 -37.99 14.80 56.18
C THR A 302 -36.64 14.43 56.76
N ASN A 303 -36.22 14.97 57.91
CA ASN A 303 -34.92 14.66 58.51
C ASN A 303 -34.87 13.24 59.11
N PHE A 304 -36.02 12.60 59.31
CA PHE A 304 -36.12 11.26 59.88
C PHE A 304 -36.36 10.17 58.83
N PHE A 305 -36.65 10.55 57.58
CA PHE A 305 -36.99 9.65 56.49
C PHE A 305 -35.88 9.61 55.43
N GLY A 306 -35.43 8.40 55.08
CA GLY A 306 -34.52 8.14 53.97
C GLY A 306 -35.07 7.06 53.03
N VAL A 307 -34.68 7.10 51.76
CA VAL A 307 -34.97 6.04 50.78
C VAL A 307 -33.67 5.30 50.49
N THR A 308 -33.64 3.98 50.70
CA THR A 308 -32.48 3.17 50.32
C THR A 308 -32.55 2.78 48.86
N ARG A 309 -31.48 3.12 48.13
CA ARG A 309 -31.31 2.77 46.71
C ARG A 309 -30.17 1.75 46.58
N PRO A 310 -30.25 0.78 45.67
CA PRO A 310 -29.07 0.02 45.26
C PRO A 310 -27.95 0.96 44.80
N ARG A 311 -26.69 0.64 45.10
CA ARG A 311 -25.53 1.32 44.48
C ARG A 311 -25.54 1.01 42.98
N ASN A 312 -25.59 2.03 42.12
CA ASN A 312 -25.78 1.86 40.68
C ASN A 312 -24.97 2.88 39.86
N ILE A 313 -24.82 2.59 38.56
CA ILE A 313 -24.29 3.49 37.53
C ILE A 313 -25.43 3.76 36.53
N ALA A 314 -25.67 5.03 36.20
CA ALA A 314 -26.75 5.40 35.31
C ALA A 314 -26.41 5.14 33.83
N PHE A 315 -27.26 4.36 33.16
CA PHE A 315 -27.28 4.19 31.71
C PHE A 315 -28.59 4.77 31.17
N ASN A 316 -28.58 5.25 29.93
CA ASN A 316 -29.81 5.63 29.24
C ASN A 316 -30.54 4.36 28.77
N TYR A 317 -31.84 4.24 28.99
CA TYR A 317 -32.61 3.12 28.46
C TYR A 317 -33.17 3.48 27.08
N VAL A 318 -32.86 2.66 26.08
CA VAL A 318 -33.31 2.86 24.70
C VAL A 318 -34.06 1.64 24.19
N VAL A 319 -35.03 1.83 23.30
CA VAL A 319 -35.73 0.75 22.59
C VAL A 319 -35.45 0.84 21.11
N ARG A 320 -35.33 -0.31 20.45
CA ARG A 320 -35.21 -0.35 19.00
C ARG A 320 -36.52 0.10 18.37
N ALA A 321 -36.44 1.06 17.45
CA ALA A 321 -37.53 1.52 16.62
C ALA A 321 -37.40 0.87 15.24
N ALA A 322 -37.88 -0.38 15.12
CA ALA A 322 -37.91 -1.05 13.82
C ALA A 322 -39.05 -0.49 12.98
N CYS A 323 -38.71 0.25 11.92
CA CYS A 323 -39.68 0.65 10.91
C CYS A 323 -40.21 -0.62 10.22
N GLY A 324 -41.53 -0.80 10.27
CA GLY A 324 -42.18 -1.92 9.60
C GLY A 324 -42.24 -1.64 8.11
N ILE A 325 -41.41 -2.31 7.32
CA ILE A 325 -41.68 -2.45 5.90
C ILE A 325 -42.84 -3.44 5.80
N MET A 326 -44.02 -3.02 5.31
CA MET A 326 -44.83 -3.74 4.31
C MET A 326 -46.17 -3.04 3.98
N ALA A 327 -46.35 -2.86 2.67
CA ALA A 327 -47.58 -2.87 1.85
C ALA A 327 -48.55 -1.67 1.83
N GLU A 328 -48.52 -0.99 0.67
CA GLU A 328 -49.64 -0.39 -0.06
C GLU A 328 -50.50 0.66 0.66
N GLN A 329 -49.95 1.88 0.78
CA GLN A 329 -50.77 3.07 0.61
C GLN A 329 -50.26 3.86 -0.60
N LYS A 330 -51.02 3.73 -1.69
CA LYS A 330 -50.92 4.51 -2.91
C LYS A 330 -51.39 5.95 -2.61
N ASN A 331 -50.57 6.68 -1.85
CA ASN A 331 -50.53 8.14 -1.70
C ASN A 331 -49.27 8.48 -0.90
N SER A 332 -48.17 8.72 -1.62
CA SER A 332 -46.92 9.34 -1.15
C SER A 332 -46.44 8.93 0.26
N LEU A 333 -45.86 7.73 0.38
CA LEU A 333 -45.11 7.26 1.55
C LEU A 333 -43.65 7.80 1.59
N GLU A 334 -43.38 8.90 0.91
CA GLU A 334 -42.16 9.66 1.19
C GLU A 334 -42.47 10.63 2.33
N PRO A 335 -41.65 10.70 3.40
CA PRO A 335 -41.77 11.79 4.36
C PRO A 335 -41.81 13.10 3.57
N GLU A 336 -42.77 13.99 3.84
CA GLU A 336 -42.83 15.27 3.15
C GLU A 336 -41.46 15.93 3.26
N VAL A 337 -40.78 16.08 2.13
CA VAL A 337 -39.43 16.65 2.10
C VAL A 337 -39.58 18.17 2.19
N ALA A 338 -38.87 18.78 3.13
CA ALA A 338 -38.84 20.23 3.22
C ALA A 338 -38.19 20.79 1.96
N VAL A 339 -38.78 21.85 1.40
CA VAL A 339 -38.21 22.57 0.25
C VAL A 339 -37.75 23.93 0.74
N LEU A 340 -36.46 24.20 0.63
CA LEU A 340 -35.88 25.50 0.97
C LEU A 340 -35.99 26.45 -0.24
N GLY A 341 -36.48 27.66 0.02
CA GLY A 341 -36.46 28.77 -0.93
C GLY A 341 -35.06 29.34 -1.14
N LYS A 342 -34.94 30.29 -2.08
CA LYS A 342 -33.65 30.96 -2.36
C LYS A 342 -33.13 31.79 -1.20
N ASP A 343 -34.00 32.16 -0.26
CA ASP A 343 -33.68 32.86 0.97
C ASP A 343 -33.19 31.92 2.09
N GLY A 344 -33.19 30.61 1.85
CA GLY A 344 -32.77 29.59 2.81
C GLY A 344 -33.83 29.23 3.86
N LEU A 345 -35.06 29.73 3.71
CA LEU A 345 -36.20 29.39 4.56
C LEU A 345 -37.04 28.28 3.92
N ALA A 346 -37.68 27.44 4.73
CA ALA A 346 -38.57 26.40 4.21
C ALA A 346 -39.85 27.02 3.59
N GLU A 347 -40.04 26.85 2.28
CA GLU A 347 -41.30 27.18 1.57
C GLU A 347 -42.34 26.07 1.74
N LYS A 348 -41.88 24.84 1.99
CA LYS A 348 -42.73 23.68 2.30
C LYS A 348 -42.21 23.02 3.58
N PRO A 349 -43.07 22.80 4.60
CA PRO A 349 -42.65 22.10 5.81
C PRO A 349 -42.36 20.62 5.52
N GLY A 350 -41.43 20.02 6.26
CA GLY A 350 -41.02 18.65 6.00
C GLY A 350 -39.73 18.21 6.70
N TRP A 351 -39.36 16.95 6.46
CA TRP A 351 -38.10 16.37 6.94
C TRP A 351 -36.99 16.57 5.91
N LEU A 352 -35.78 16.84 6.39
CA LEU A 352 -34.55 16.70 5.62
C LEU A 352 -33.41 16.17 6.51
N THR A 353 -32.41 15.55 5.90
CA THR A 353 -31.17 15.24 6.61
C THR A 353 -30.28 16.48 6.60
N ILE A 354 -29.88 16.94 7.78
CA ILE A 354 -28.91 18.01 7.95
C ILE A 354 -27.58 17.45 8.43
N TYR A 355 -26.50 18.04 7.94
CA TYR A 355 -25.12 17.68 8.22
C TYR A 355 -24.50 18.80 9.05
N HIS A 356 -24.17 18.49 10.31
CA HIS A 356 -23.63 19.45 11.25
C HIS A 356 -22.12 19.53 11.16
N VAL A 357 -21.60 20.75 11.28
CA VAL A 357 -20.17 21.01 11.39
C VAL A 357 -19.78 21.71 12.68
N ALA A 358 -18.53 21.51 13.10
CA ALA A 358 -17.92 22.27 14.17
C ALA A 358 -17.86 23.75 13.80
N PRO A 359 -18.35 24.68 14.64
CA PRO A 359 -18.44 26.10 14.28
C PRO A 359 -17.10 26.76 13.90
N TYR A 360 -15.99 26.28 14.44
CA TYR A 360 -14.66 26.87 14.23
C TYR A 360 -13.80 26.07 13.24
N SER A 361 -13.68 24.76 13.45
CA SER A 361 -12.85 23.92 12.57
C SER A 361 -13.57 23.51 11.28
N ARG A 362 -14.89 23.72 11.19
CA ARG A 362 -15.75 23.37 10.05
C ARG A 362 -15.81 21.86 9.76
N GLU A 363 -15.24 21.04 10.64
CA GLU A 363 -15.24 19.58 10.55
C GLU A 363 -16.67 19.05 10.62
N PHE A 364 -17.01 18.12 9.73
CA PHE A 364 -18.24 17.36 9.85
C PHE A 364 -18.25 16.57 11.16
N ILE A 365 -19.32 16.72 11.94
CA ILE A 365 -19.47 16.03 13.23
C ILE A 365 -20.45 14.87 13.12
N PHE A 366 -21.66 15.13 12.64
CA PHE A 366 -22.71 14.13 12.50
C PHE A 366 -23.83 14.60 11.56
N ALA A 367 -24.60 13.65 11.06
CA ALA A 367 -25.82 13.91 10.30
C ALA A 367 -27.05 13.54 11.14
N ARG A 368 -28.14 14.29 11.02
CA ARG A 368 -29.43 13.94 11.63
C ARG A 368 -30.61 14.42 10.78
N PRO A 369 -31.77 13.75 10.85
CA PRO A 369 -33.00 14.29 10.29
C PRO A 369 -33.49 15.47 11.15
N GLU A 370 -33.92 16.55 10.50
CA GLU A 370 -34.54 17.72 11.12
C GLU A 370 -35.86 18.01 10.40
N TYR A 371 -36.90 18.30 11.18
CA TYR A 371 -38.18 18.76 10.63
C TYR A 371 -38.19 20.29 10.61
N LEU A 372 -38.31 20.88 9.42
CA LEU A 372 -38.45 22.34 9.26
C LEU A 372 -39.91 22.71 9.07
N MET A 373 -40.38 23.65 9.88
CA MET A 373 -41.67 24.33 9.67
C MET A 373 -41.53 25.39 8.57
N GLU A 374 -42.63 25.72 7.89
CA GLU A 374 -42.68 26.81 6.92
C GLU A 374 -42.15 28.12 7.52
N GLY A 375 -41.29 28.82 6.78
CA GLY A 375 -40.63 30.06 7.19
C GLY A 375 -39.42 29.88 8.12
N ILE A 376 -39.02 28.65 8.45
CA ILE A 376 -37.84 28.36 9.29
C ILE A 376 -36.66 27.89 8.43
N GLY A 377 -35.49 28.47 8.69
CA GLY A 377 -34.22 28.07 8.07
C GLY A 377 -33.45 27.03 8.87
N LEU A 378 -32.30 26.61 8.34
CA LEU A 378 -31.45 25.62 9.00
C LEU A 378 -30.84 26.17 10.30
N PRO A 379 -30.61 25.31 11.31
CA PRO A 379 -29.73 25.66 12.42
C PRO A 379 -28.35 26.09 11.90
N ALA A 380 -27.72 27.07 12.55
CA ALA A 380 -26.37 27.50 12.21
C ALA A 380 -25.40 26.30 12.17
N SER A 381 -24.39 26.38 11.29
CA SER A 381 -23.40 25.31 11.08
C SER A 381 -24.03 23.97 10.65
N SER A 382 -25.10 24.03 9.84
CA SER A 382 -25.77 22.85 9.29
C SER A 382 -26.03 23.02 7.79
N TYR A 383 -25.89 21.93 7.04
CA TYR A 383 -26.01 21.92 5.58
C TYR A 383 -26.91 20.77 5.11
N ILE A 384 -27.44 20.88 3.89
CA ILE A 384 -28.39 19.90 3.33
C ILE A 384 -27.72 18.91 2.38
N ASP A 385 -26.55 19.26 1.85
CA ASP A 385 -25.77 18.41 0.96
C ASP A 385 -24.86 17.49 1.77
N ALA A 386 -24.84 16.21 1.42
CA ALA A 386 -24.08 15.19 2.14
C ALA A 386 -22.57 15.31 1.87
N PRO A 387 -21.71 15.18 2.88
CA PRO A 387 -20.27 15.03 2.68
C PRO A 387 -19.94 13.65 2.11
N GLU A 388 -18.92 13.57 1.28
CA GLU A 388 -18.24 12.33 0.94
C GLU A 388 -17.15 12.07 1.99
N LEU A 389 -17.25 10.95 2.71
CA LEU A 389 -16.29 10.62 3.76
C LEU A 389 -15.01 10.00 3.16
N PRO A 390 -13.82 10.37 3.64
CA PRO A 390 -12.57 9.88 3.12
C PRO A 390 -12.31 8.46 3.65
N ASP A 391 -11.69 7.61 2.85
CA ASP A 391 -11.29 6.25 3.25
C ASP A 391 -10.05 6.22 4.17
N SER A 392 -9.41 7.38 4.40
CA SER A 392 -8.14 7.49 5.11
C SER A 392 -8.30 8.27 6.41
N ASP A 393 -7.76 7.72 7.49
CA ASP A 393 -7.72 8.35 8.82
C ASP A 393 -6.85 9.62 8.87
N ASP A 394 -6.06 9.91 7.82
CA ASP A 394 -5.19 11.08 7.71
C ASP A 394 -5.90 12.28 7.04
N LYS A 395 -7.23 12.22 6.95
CA LYS A 395 -8.06 13.21 6.28
C LYS A 395 -9.35 13.43 7.06
N VAL A 396 -9.81 14.66 7.07
CA VAL A 396 -11.09 15.07 7.66
C VAL A 396 -11.90 15.83 6.62
N VAL A 397 -13.22 15.71 6.69
CA VAL A 397 -14.12 16.49 5.85
C VAL A 397 -14.52 17.74 6.59
N CYS A 398 -14.26 18.87 5.96
CA CYS A 398 -14.64 20.19 6.45
C CYS A 398 -15.61 20.84 5.48
N ARG A 399 -16.47 21.72 5.98
CA ARG A 399 -17.21 22.64 5.11
C ARG A 399 -16.28 23.74 4.63
N SER A 400 -16.32 24.12 3.35
CA SER A 400 -15.59 25.27 2.80
C SER A 400 -15.83 26.56 3.59
N GLU A 401 -14.86 27.47 3.57
CA GLU A 401 -14.93 28.73 4.35
C GLU A 401 -16.10 29.62 3.93
N ASP A 402 -16.51 29.54 2.66
CA ASP A 402 -17.70 30.22 2.12
C ASP A 402 -19.02 29.45 2.34
N GLY A 403 -18.97 28.27 2.95
CA GLY A 403 -20.12 27.44 3.28
C GLY A 403 -20.81 26.75 2.09
N LYS A 404 -20.22 26.78 0.89
CA LYS A 404 -20.88 26.30 -0.34
C LYS A 404 -20.66 24.84 -0.68
N TYR A 405 -19.57 24.22 -0.26
CA TYR A 405 -19.24 22.83 -0.60
C TYR A 405 -18.41 22.14 0.50
N TRP A 406 -18.24 20.83 0.39
CA TRP A 406 -17.37 20.05 1.26
C TRP A 406 -15.95 19.96 0.70
N GLU A 407 -14.96 20.11 1.57
CA GLU A 407 -13.54 19.96 1.25
C GLU A 407 -12.91 18.86 2.12
N ILE A 408 -12.03 18.08 1.51
CA ILE A 408 -11.24 17.08 2.23
C ILE A 408 -9.91 17.73 2.59
N VAL A 409 -9.64 17.85 3.88
CA VAL A 409 -8.47 18.51 4.45
C VAL A 409 -7.59 17.46 5.11
N PRO A 410 -6.25 17.54 5.01
CA PRO A 410 -5.38 16.64 5.76
C PRO A 410 -5.61 16.76 7.27
N ASP A 411 -5.59 15.63 7.96
CA ASP A 411 -5.66 15.57 9.41
C ASP A 411 -4.46 14.77 9.94
N TYR A 412 -3.49 15.50 10.47
CA TYR A 412 -2.30 14.91 11.06
C TYR A 412 -2.31 15.01 12.59
N ARG A 413 -3.45 15.37 13.20
CA ARG A 413 -3.56 15.55 14.65
C ARG A 413 -3.11 14.29 15.39
N GLY A 414 -2.37 14.48 16.48
CA GLY A 414 -1.78 13.40 17.26
C GLY A 414 -0.52 12.77 16.66
N LYS A 415 -0.14 13.12 15.41
CA LYS A 415 1.16 12.72 14.85
C LYS A 415 2.27 13.67 15.27
N THR A 416 3.51 13.16 15.26
CA THR A 416 4.71 13.94 15.55
C THR A 416 5.40 14.33 14.25
N ALA A 417 5.56 15.63 14.02
CA ALA A 417 6.44 16.18 12.99
C ALA A 417 7.71 16.76 13.64
N TYR A 418 8.67 17.18 12.83
CA TYR A 418 9.95 17.74 13.27
C TYR A 418 10.15 19.10 12.62
N ASN A 419 10.57 20.07 13.42
CA ASN A 419 10.90 21.40 12.92
C ASN A 419 12.16 21.35 12.05
N THR A 420 12.06 21.81 10.81
CA THR A 420 13.15 21.74 9.81
C THR A 420 14.35 22.64 10.13
N GLN A 421 14.18 23.59 11.07
CA GLN A 421 15.24 24.51 11.50
C GLN A 421 15.90 24.06 12.81
N THR A 422 15.13 23.50 13.75
CA THR A 422 15.62 23.20 15.11
C THR A 422 15.73 21.71 15.43
N CYS A 423 15.26 20.84 14.54
CA CYS A 423 15.22 19.39 14.72
C CYS A 423 14.30 18.91 15.88
N LEU A 424 13.58 19.83 16.53
CA LEU A 424 12.73 19.51 17.67
C LEU A 424 11.43 18.83 17.21
N PRO A 425 10.97 17.79 17.93
CA PRO A 425 9.68 17.18 17.69
C PRO A 425 8.54 18.12 18.09
N ILE A 426 7.49 18.17 17.27
CA ILE A 426 6.28 18.96 17.48
C ILE A 426 5.08 18.03 17.24
N GLY A 427 4.20 17.93 18.23
CA GLY A 427 2.92 17.24 18.05
C GLY A 427 1.94 18.11 17.26
N ILE A 428 1.32 17.57 16.23
CA ILE A 428 0.31 18.29 15.46
C ILE A 428 -1.02 18.28 16.22
N THR A 429 -1.60 19.47 16.40
CA THR A 429 -2.86 19.66 17.15
C THR A 429 -3.97 20.28 16.31
N GLU A 430 -3.64 20.77 15.11
CA GLU A 430 -4.57 21.43 14.20
C GLU A 430 -4.72 20.60 12.91
N ILE A 431 -5.88 20.74 12.26
CA ILE A 431 -6.16 20.18 10.94
C ILE A 431 -5.54 21.08 9.85
N GLY A 432 -5.23 20.51 8.69
CA GLY A 432 -4.69 21.27 7.57
C GLY A 432 -3.37 20.72 7.05
N GLU A 433 -2.89 21.39 6.01
CA GLU A 433 -1.57 21.11 5.44
C GLU A 433 -0.47 21.27 6.48
N LEU A 434 0.53 20.40 6.39
CA LEU A 434 1.70 20.50 7.25
C LEU A 434 2.47 21.76 6.87
N SER A 435 2.73 22.64 7.85
CA SER A 435 3.53 23.86 7.65
C SER A 435 4.88 23.54 6.98
N ASP A 436 5.34 24.41 6.07
CA ASP A 436 6.61 24.28 5.35
C ASP A 436 7.85 24.19 6.28
N SER A 437 7.70 24.64 7.52
CA SER A 437 8.73 24.53 8.56
C SER A 437 8.75 23.18 9.27
N LEU A 438 7.91 22.23 8.88
CA LEU A 438 7.76 20.92 9.52
C LEU A 438 7.94 19.77 8.52
N THR A 439 8.38 18.63 9.01
CA THR A 439 8.50 17.38 8.24
C THR A 439 8.19 16.17 9.10
N PHE A 440 7.54 15.15 8.56
CA PHE A 440 7.37 13.87 9.26
C PHE A 440 8.64 13.02 9.29
N ARG A 441 9.68 13.43 8.56
CA ARG A 441 10.97 12.74 8.59
C ARG A 441 11.68 13.06 9.91
N LYS A 442 12.01 12.04 10.68
CA LYS A 442 12.78 12.18 11.91
C LYS A 442 14.27 12.44 11.59
N PRO A 443 14.91 13.47 12.17
CA PRO A 443 16.36 13.63 12.09
C PRO A 443 17.04 12.48 12.84
N ALA A 444 18.13 11.96 12.27
CA ALA A 444 18.94 10.92 12.89
C ALA A 444 19.77 11.48 14.05
N THR A 445 20.25 12.72 13.91
CA THR A 445 21.01 13.43 14.95
C THR A 445 20.50 14.84 15.15
N HIS A 446 20.79 15.46 16.29
CA HIS A 446 20.46 16.86 16.53
C HIS A 446 21.37 17.84 15.76
N PHE A 447 22.35 17.34 15.00
CA PHE A 447 23.20 18.12 14.11
C PHE A 447 22.73 18.05 12.66
N ASP A 448 21.65 17.32 12.37
CA ASP A 448 21.15 17.23 11.01
C ASP A 448 20.55 18.57 10.57
N LYS A 449 20.71 18.91 9.30
CA LYS A 449 20.16 20.09 8.65
C LYS A 449 19.24 19.68 7.51
N TRP A 450 18.07 20.33 7.45
CA TRP A 450 17.09 20.05 6.41
C TRP A 450 17.52 20.69 5.07
N THR A 451 17.54 19.89 4.00
CA THR A 451 17.91 20.34 2.65
C THR A 451 16.73 20.82 1.80
N GLY A 452 15.52 20.83 2.38
CA GLY A 452 14.26 20.99 1.64
C GLY A 452 13.60 19.66 1.28
N LYS A 453 14.36 18.55 1.30
CA LYS A 453 13.84 17.21 0.98
C LYS A 453 14.25 16.13 1.97
N GLU A 454 15.44 16.24 2.56
CA GLU A 454 15.97 15.23 3.48
C GLU A 454 16.88 15.86 4.54
N TRP A 455 17.15 15.08 5.58
CA TRP A 455 18.11 15.43 6.63
C TRP A 455 19.52 15.04 6.20
N VAL A 456 20.44 16.00 6.27
CA VAL A 456 21.87 15.76 6.03
C VAL A 456 22.64 16.25 7.24
N VAL A 457 23.59 15.44 7.72
CA VAL A 457 24.42 15.79 8.88
C VAL A 457 25.20 17.08 8.60
N ASP A 458 25.08 18.07 9.48
CA ASP A 458 25.93 19.27 9.41
C ASP A 458 27.31 18.93 9.99
N GLU A 459 28.21 18.49 9.12
CA GLU A 459 29.59 18.13 9.49
C GLU A 459 30.35 19.29 10.15
N VAL A 460 29.99 20.55 9.83
CA VAL A 460 30.58 21.74 10.44
C VAL A 460 30.12 21.86 11.89
N ALA A 461 28.83 21.67 12.15
CA ALA A 461 28.28 21.69 13.52
C ALA A 461 28.80 20.51 14.36
N VAL A 462 28.90 19.32 13.78
CA VAL A 462 29.51 18.14 14.43
C VAL A 462 30.96 18.43 14.80
N LYS A 463 31.76 18.95 13.86
CA LYS A 463 33.16 19.29 14.11
C LYS A 463 33.31 20.37 15.17
N ALA A 464 32.47 21.41 15.14
CA ALA A 464 32.48 22.47 16.15
C ALA A 464 32.19 21.92 17.56
N ASN A 465 31.18 21.05 17.69
CA ASN A 465 30.87 20.41 18.96
C ASN A 465 31.99 19.49 19.47
N GLN A 466 32.63 18.73 18.57
CA GLN A 466 33.79 17.90 18.92
C GLN A 466 34.97 18.75 19.43
N ILE A 467 35.21 19.92 18.82
CA ILE A 467 36.23 20.87 19.27
C ILE A 467 35.87 21.43 20.65
N GLU A 468 34.61 21.80 20.88
CA GLU A 468 34.13 22.29 22.18
C GLU A 468 34.28 21.23 23.29
N GLN A 469 33.90 19.97 23.01
CA GLN A 469 34.11 18.85 23.94
C GLN A 469 35.60 18.63 24.24
N ALA A 470 36.46 18.69 23.22
CA ALA A 470 37.90 18.59 23.40
C ALA A 470 38.46 19.75 24.22
N GLU A 471 37.98 20.97 24.04
CA GLU A 471 38.36 22.12 24.86
C GLU A 471 37.97 21.93 26.32
N GLN A 472 36.73 21.50 26.60
CA GLN A 472 36.25 21.20 27.95
C GLN A 472 37.09 20.09 28.62
N GLN A 473 37.46 19.05 27.87
CA GLN A 473 38.34 17.98 28.36
C GLN A 473 39.74 18.50 28.67
N ARG A 474 40.34 19.29 27.75
CA ARG A 474 41.67 19.91 27.96
C ARG A 474 41.66 20.78 29.22
N ASP A 475 40.65 21.60 29.39
CA ASP A 475 40.55 22.51 30.53
C ASP A 475 40.36 21.77 31.85
N THR A 476 39.59 20.68 31.83
CA THR A 476 39.44 19.81 33.00
C THR A 476 40.75 19.13 33.38
N LEU A 477 41.48 18.56 32.41
CA LEU A 477 42.78 17.95 32.65
C LEU A 477 43.82 18.97 33.13
N ARG A 478 43.82 20.18 32.55
CA ARG A 478 44.71 21.27 32.96
C ARG A 478 44.42 21.74 34.37
N ARG A 479 43.14 21.87 34.75
CA ARG A 479 42.73 22.24 36.10
C ARG A 479 43.26 21.23 37.12
N HIS A 480 43.03 19.95 36.88
CA HIS A 480 43.52 18.87 37.74
C HIS A 480 45.06 18.86 37.83
N ALA A 481 45.76 18.95 36.69
CA ALA A 481 47.22 19.00 36.68
C ALA A 481 47.76 20.24 37.43
N ASN A 482 47.10 21.39 37.31
CA ASN A 482 47.49 22.60 38.05
C ASN A 482 47.30 22.43 39.56
N GLU A 483 46.19 21.84 40.01
CA GLU A 483 45.95 21.55 41.43
C GLU A 483 47.07 20.66 42.02
N VAL A 484 47.46 19.60 41.29
CA VAL A 484 48.56 18.71 41.70
C VAL A 484 49.90 19.44 41.70
N VAL A 485 50.21 20.22 40.65
CA VAL A 485 51.45 21.02 40.58
C VAL A 485 51.52 22.03 41.72
N THR A 486 50.42 22.73 42.02
CA THR A 486 50.37 23.70 43.12
C THR A 486 50.63 23.03 44.46
N LEU A 487 49.99 21.88 44.73
CA LEU A 487 50.20 21.13 45.96
C LEU A 487 51.67 20.68 46.11
N LEU A 488 52.22 20.03 45.09
CA LEU A 488 53.61 19.55 45.10
C LEU A 488 54.61 20.72 45.19
N GLN A 489 54.33 21.85 44.54
CA GLN A 489 55.16 23.06 44.64
C GLN A 489 55.16 23.61 46.06
N HIS A 490 54.00 23.69 46.71
CA HIS A 490 53.94 24.11 48.12
C HIS A 490 54.75 23.18 49.03
N THR A 491 54.68 21.86 48.83
CA THR A 491 55.49 20.90 49.59
C THR A 491 57.00 21.10 49.39
N VAL A 492 57.42 21.47 48.17
CA VAL A 492 58.81 21.82 47.87
C VAL A 492 59.20 23.15 48.53
N ASP A 493 58.34 24.16 48.45
CA ASP A 493 58.61 25.52 48.98
C ASP A 493 58.75 25.53 50.51
N VAL A 494 58.06 24.63 51.21
CA VAL A 494 58.20 24.44 52.66
C VAL A 494 59.28 23.42 53.04
N GLU A 495 60.13 23.01 52.08
CA GLU A 495 61.26 22.08 52.26
C GLU A 495 60.87 20.68 52.79
N MET A 496 59.61 20.25 52.59
CA MET A 496 59.09 18.95 53.04
C MET A 496 59.04 17.87 51.94
N ALA A 497 59.37 18.22 50.69
CA ALA A 497 59.23 17.30 49.56
C ALA A 497 60.32 16.22 49.53
N THR A 498 59.88 14.97 49.35
CA THR A 498 60.74 13.83 49.03
C THR A 498 61.32 13.93 47.62
N GLU A 499 62.40 13.19 47.33
CA GLU A 499 62.96 13.13 45.97
C GLU A 499 61.96 12.59 44.94
N ALA A 500 61.07 11.67 45.34
CA ALA A 500 59.98 11.18 44.50
C ALA A 500 58.98 12.29 44.14
N GLU A 501 58.59 13.11 45.12
CA GLU A 501 57.67 14.25 44.91
C GLU A 501 58.28 15.36 44.03
N LYS A 502 59.60 15.59 44.13
CA LYS A 502 60.30 16.52 43.22
C LYS A 502 60.33 16.02 41.78
N ILE A 503 60.52 14.72 41.56
CA ILE A 503 60.42 14.07 40.25
C ILE A 503 58.98 14.15 39.72
N ALA A 504 57.99 13.85 40.56
CA ALA A 504 56.57 13.96 40.22
C ALA A 504 56.19 15.40 39.86
N LEU A 505 56.66 16.41 40.61
CA LEU A 505 56.42 17.83 40.32
C LEU A 505 56.91 18.20 38.92
N MET A 506 58.10 17.75 38.53
CA MET A 506 58.64 17.99 37.19
C MET A 506 57.84 17.25 36.10
N ALA A 507 57.40 16.02 36.36
CA ALA A 507 56.55 15.26 35.45
C ALA A 507 55.17 15.91 35.26
N TRP A 508 54.52 16.36 36.33
CA TRP A 508 53.24 17.06 36.30
C TRP A 508 53.32 18.45 35.67
N LYS A 509 54.39 19.22 35.92
CA LYS A 509 54.65 20.47 35.19
C LYS A 509 54.81 20.23 33.69
N LYS A 510 55.56 19.19 33.30
CA LYS A 510 55.70 18.80 31.89
C LYS A 510 54.35 18.41 31.28
N TYR A 511 53.54 17.62 31.99
CA TYR A 511 52.20 17.24 31.58
C TYR A 511 51.27 18.45 31.40
N PHE A 512 51.25 19.39 32.35
CA PHE A 512 50.45 20.63 32.26
C PHE A 512 50.82 21.49 31.04
N VAL A 513 52.12 21.60 30.74
CA VAL A 513 52.61 22.31 29.54
C VAL A 513 52.21 21.56 28.27
N LEU A 514 52.32 20.23 28.25
CA LEU A 514 51.91 19.41 27.10
C LEU A 514 50.40 19.54 26.83
N LEU A 515 49.55 19.52 27.87
CA LEU A 515 48.11 19.75 27.74
C LEU A 515 47.78 21.12 27.14
N SER A 516 48.54 22.15 27.52
CA SER A 516 48.36 23.53 27.00
C SER A 516 48.74 23.65 25.52
N ARG A 517 49.47 22.67 24.97
CA ARG A 517 49.91 22.60 23.57
C ARG A 517 49.07 21.65 22.72
N VAL A 518 48.07 20.99 23.30
CA VAL A 518 47.16 20.11 22.55
C VAL A 518 46.35 20.93 21.56
N ASP A 519 46.47 20.58 20.27
CA ASP A 519 45.66 21.14 19.20
C ASP A 519 44.26 20.51 19.21
N ILE A 520 43.30 21.23 19.78
CA ILE A 520 41.90 20.80 19.89
C ILE A 520 41.20 20.78 18.52
N LEU A 521 41.75 21.41 17.48
CA LEU A 521 41.18 21.39 16.14
C LEU A 521 41.28 20.01 15.47
N GLN A 522 42.10 19.09 16.02
CA GLN A 522 42.21 17.71 15.56
C GLN A 522 41.06 16.80 16.05
N ALA A 523 40.10 17.30 16.83
CA ALA A 523 38.98 16.48 17.33
C ALA A 523 38.22 15.77 16.17
N PRO A 524 37.86 14.49 16.30
CA PRO A 524 37.95 13.65 17.50
C PRO A 524 39.33 12.97 17.68
N ASP A 525 40.22 13.02 16.70
CA ASP A 525 41.49 12.27 16.64
C ASP A 525 42.64 12.95 17.42
N ILE A 526 42.36 13.37 18.65
CA ILE A 526 43.36 14.03 19.52
C ILE A 526 44.18 12.99 20.27
N LYS A 527 45.52 13.10 20.17
CA LYS A 527 46.45 12.35 21.02
C LYS A 527 46.68 13.09 22.33
N TRP A 528 45.92 12.71 23.35
CA TRP A 528 46.07 13.26 24.70
C TRP A 528 47.40 12.83 25.32
N PRO A 529 48.16 13.74 25.98
CA PRO A 529 49.34 13.36 26.73
C PRO A 529 49.00 12.34 27.82
N GLU A 530 49.90 11.41 28.10
CA GLU A 530 49.73 10.45 29.19
C GLU A 530 49.85 11.15 30.54
N GLN A 531 48.89 10.89 31.43
CA GLN A 531 48.90 11.42 32.79
C GLN A 531 50.05 10.78 33.58
N PRO A 532 50.86 11.56 34.33
CA PRO A 532 51.90 11.01 35.19
C PRO A 532 51.31 10.09 36.27
N SER A 533 52.03 9.02 36.60
CA SER A 533 51.70 8.18 37.75
C SER A 533 51.91 8.95 39.05
N HIS A 534 51.04 8.67 40.03
CA HIS A 534 51.10 9.24 41.39
C HIS A 534 52.44 9.03 42.08
#